data_AF-A0A6J0ZLL1-F1
#
_entry.id   AF-A0A6J0ZLL1-F1
#
_cell.length_a   1.000
_cell.length_b   1.000
_cell.length_c   1.000
_cell.angle_alpha   90.00
_cell.angle_beta   90.00
_cell.angle_gamma   90.00
#
_symmetry.space_group_name_H-M   'P 1'
#
loop_
_entity.id
_entity.type
_entity.pdbx_description
1 polymer ?
#
loop_
_entity_poly.entity_id
_entity_poly.type
_entity_poly.pdbx_seq_one_letter_code
_entity_poly.pdbx_strand_id
1 'polypeptide(L)'
;MVVRIRLSRFGCKNKPFYRVMAANSRSPRDGKHLEVLGYYNPLPGQDGGKRMGLNFERVKYWLSVGAQPSEPVQRILFRAGLLPPPPMVAMGRKGGPRDTCPVDPLTGRVLSAEKPATASQQNGGKDEAANGATSA
;
A
#
# COMPACT_ATOMS: atom_id res chain seq x y z
N MET A 1 -5.61 18.13 32.13
CA MET A 1 -6.26 17.36 31.04
C MET A 1 -5.30 17.34 29.86
N VAL A 2 -5.16 16.21 29.14
CA VAL A 2 -4.26 16.10 27.98
C VAL A 2 -5.08 15.89 26.71
N VAL A 3 -4.80 16.69 25.68
CA VAL A 3 -5.39 16.54 24.34
C VAL A 3 -4.61 15.49 23.57
N ARG A 4 -5.35 14.56 22.95
CA ARG A 4 -4.77 13.52 22.10
C ARG A 4 -5.37 13.60 20.70
N ILE A 5 -4.51 13.47 19.71
CA ILE A 5 -4.95 13.24 18.33
C ILE A 5 -5.12 11.74 18.17
N ARG A 6 -6.36 11.28 17.97
CA ARG A 6 -6.71 9.86 17.97
C ARG A 6 -7.68 9.52 16.83
N LEU A 7 -7.79 8.23 16.53
CA LEU A 7 -8.76 7.70 15.59
C LEU A 7 -10.06 7.36 16.32
N SER A 8 -11.17 7.89 15.83
CA SER A 8 -12.51 7.42 16.17
C SER A 8 -13.02 6.49 15.07
N ARG A 9 -13.68 5.40 15.47
CA ARG A 9 -14.16 4.38 14.54
C ARG A 9 -15.58 4.72 14.10
N PHE A 10 -15.76 4.76 12.80
CA PHE A 10 -17.02 4.91 12.09
C PHE A 10 -17.20 3.76 11.09
N GLY A 11 -18.36 3.73 10.45
CA GLY A 11 -18.70 2.73 9.44
C GLY A 11 -19.35 1.48 10.00
N CYS A 12 -19.50 0.48 9.14
CA CYS A 12 -20.25 -0.74 9.42
C CYS A 12 -19.35 -1.84 10.00
N LYS A 13 -19.99 -2.90 10.50
CA LYS A 13 -19.30 -4.16 10.81
C LYS A 13 -18.53 -4.64 9.57
N ASN A 14 -17.29 -5.09 9.76
CA ASN A 14 -16.36 -5.55 8.71
C ASN A 14 -15.95 -4.51 7.64
N LYS A 15 -16.45 -3.27 7.71
CA LYS A 15 -16.04 -2.17 6.83
C LYS A 15 -15.72 -0.92 7.66
N PRO A 16 -14.55 -0.88 8.31
CA PRO A 16 -14.19 0.22 9.19
C PRO A 16 -13.80 1.48 8.41
N PHE A 17 -14.27 2.63 8.89
CA PHE A 17 -13.86 3.95 8.45
C PHE A 17 -13.37 4.73 9.68
N TYR A 18 -12.26 5.45 9.59
CA TYR A 18 -11.74 6.19 10.74
C TYR A 18 -11.77 7.69 10.48
N ARG A 19 -12.12 8.45 11.52
CA ARG A 19 -11.94 9.90 11.55
C ARG A 19 -10.77 10.24 12.46
N VAL A 20 -9.94 11.18 12.03
CA VAL A 20 -8.84 11.72 12.83
C VAL A 20 -9.41 12.90 13.64
N MET A 21 -9.37 12.80 14.96
CA MET A 21 -9.98 13.77 15.86
C MET A 21 -8.99 14.24 16.92
N ALA A 22 -9.07 15.52 17.28
CA ALA A 22 -8.50 16.05 18.50
C ALA A 22 -9.54 15.91 19.63
N ALA A 23 -9.19 15.19 20.70
CA ALA A 23 -10.10 14.95 21.81
C ALA A 23 -9.34 14.86 23.14
N ASN A 24 -10.05 15.11 24.24
CA ASN A 24 -9.49 14.92 25.58
C ASN A 24 -9.24 13.43 25.84
N SER A 25 -8.11 13.10 26.48
CA SER A 25 -7.71 11.71 26.71
C SER A 25 -8.74 10.89 27.50
N ARG A 26 -9.52 11.53 28.38
CA ARG A 26 -10.53 10.87 29.23
C ARG A 26 -11.88 10.68 28.53
N SER A 27 -12.13 11.35 27.40
CA SER A 27 -13.43 11.20 26.73
C SER A 27 -13.53 9.86 26.02
N PRO A 28 -14.73 9.25 25.91
CA PRO A 28 -14.95 7.99 25.19
C PRO A 28 -14.45 8.07 23.76
N ARG A 29 -14.02 6.94 23.17
CA ARG A 29 -13.40 6.88 21.83
C ARG A 29 -14.21 7.65 20.78
N ASP A 30 -15.51 7.36 20.72
CA ASP A 30 -16.45 7.91 19.74
C ASP A 30 -17.38 8.99 20.37
N GLY A 31 -16.97 9.57 21.50
CA GLY A 31 -17.71 10.60 22.22
C GLY A 31 -17.40 12.03 21.77
N LYS A 32 -17.59 12.98 22.69
CA LYS A 32 -17.30 14.40 22.46
C LYS A 32 -15.82 14.60 22.11
N HIS A 33 -15.59 15.22 20.95
CA HIS A 33 -14.31 15.66 20.45
C HIS A 33 -14.27 17.19 20.39
N LEU A 34 -13.07 17.75 20.29
CA LEU A 34 -12.86 19.19 20.14
C LEU A 34 -13.00 19.57 18.67
N GLU A 35 -12.32 18.82 17.80
CA GLU A 35 -12.27 19.10 16.36
C GLU A 35 -12.02 17.83 15.54
N VAL A 36 -12.61 17.76 14.35
CA VAL A 36 -12.32 16.74 13.34
C VAL A 36 -11.24 17.25 12.39
N LEU A 37 -10.08 16.61 12.40
CA LEU A 37 -8.92 17.02 11.61
C LEU A 37 -8.89 16.37 10.22
N GLY A 38 -9.60 15.25 10.05
CA GLY A 38 -9.62 14.53 8.79
C GLY A 38 -10.18 13.12 8.90
N TYR A 39 -9.84 12.29 7.92
CA TYR A 39 -10.28 10.91 7.82
C TYR A 39 -9.18 9.98 7.31
N TYR A 40 -9.35 8.70 7.61
CA TYR A 40 -8.48 7.61 7.20
C TYR A 40 -9.33 6.39 6.83
N ASN A 41 -9.21 5.93 5.59
CA ASN A 41 -9.79 4.69 5.12
C ASN A 41 -8.68 3.61 5.02
N PRO A 42 -8.73 2.56 5.86
CA PRO A 42 -7.73 1.49 5.83
C PRO A 42 -7.94 0.54 4.65
N LEU A 43 -9.14 0.51 4.06
CA LEU A 43 -9.46 -0.36 2.95
C LEU A 43 -8.82 0.21 1.67
N PRO A 44 -8.10 -0.61 0.90
CA PRO A 44 -7.53 -0.17 -0.37
C PRO A 44 -8.66 0.16 -1.34
N GLY A 45 -8.50 1.27 -2.08
CA GLY A 45 -9.34 1.55 -3.25
C GLY A 45 -8.97 0.66 -4.43
N GLN A 46 -9.64 0.87 -5.57
CA GLN A 46 -9.29 0.21 -6.84
C GLN A 46 -7.84 0.47 -7.26
N ASP A 47 -7.30 1.65 -6.89
CA ASP A 47 -5.91 2.05 -7.15
C ASP A 47 -4.88 1.35 -6.24
N GLY A 48 -5.31 0.45 -5.35
CA GLY A 48 -4.45 -0.23 -4.36
C GLY A 48 -3.96 0.64 -3.21
N GLY A 49 -4.18 1.96 -3.26
CA GLY A 49 -3.80 2.92 -2.24
C GLY A 49 -4.79 3.02 -1.06
N LYS A 50 -4.25 3.28 0.14
CA LYS A 50 -5.05 3.67 1.32
C LYS A 50 -5.37 5.15 1.23
N ARG A 51 -6.65 5.51 1.31
CA ARG A 51 -7.11 6.90 1.17
C ARG A 51 -7.12 7.60 2.52
N MET A 52 -6.47 8.77 2.60
CA MET A 52 -6.49 9.63 3.77
C MET A 52 -6.58 11.09 3.36
N GLY A 53 -7.35 11.87 4.10
CA GLY A 53 -7.45 13.32 3.92
C GLY A 53 -7.28 14.01 5.26
N LEU A 54 -6.36 14.96 5.35
CA LEU A 54 -6.04 15.70 6.57
C LEU A 54 -6.08 17.21 6.30
N ASN A 55 -6.59 17.97 7.26
CA ASN A 55 -6.38 19.41 7.31
C ASN A 55 -5.01 19.70 7.93
N PHE A 56 -4.02 19.99 7.09
CA PHE A 56 -2.64 20.18 7.50
C PHE A 56 -2.45 21.37 8.46
N GLU A 57 -3.19 22.47 8.27
CA GLU A 57 -3.07 23.68 9.08
C GLU A 57 -3.50 23.40 10.53
N ARG A 58 -4.65 22.76 10.69
CA ARG A 58 -5.21 22.44 12.01
C ARG A 58 -4.39 21.38 12.72
N VAL A 59 -3.89 20.38 12.01
CA VAL A 59 -2.99 19.37 12.60
C VAL A 59 -1.71 20.03 13.13
N LYS A 60 -1.08 20.94 12.36
CA LYS A 60 0.11 21.67 12.82
C LYS A 60 -0.16 22.49 14.07
N TYR A 61 -1.30 23.18 14.12
CA TYR A 61 -1.75 23.92 15.31
C TYR A 61 -1.89 23.01 16.54
N TRP A 62 -2.56 21.86 16.43
CA TRP A 62 -2.72 20.97 17.57
C TRP A 62 -1.39 20.37 18.04
N LEU A 63 -0.47 20.08 17.11
CA LEU A 63 0.88 19.66 17.46
C LEU A 63 1.67 20.77 18.18
N SER A 64 1.54 22.04 17.76
CA SER A 64 2.22 23.16 18.42
C SER A 64 1.68 23.44 19.83
N VAL A 65 0.39 23.21 20.07
CA VAL A 65 -0.24 23.28 21.41
C VAL A 65 0.19 22.10 22.30
N GLY A 66 0.88 21.10 21.76
CA GLY A 66 1.39 19.95 22.51
C GLY A 66 0.42 18.76 22.56
N ALA A 67 -0.52 18.67 21.61
CA ALA A 67 -1.39 17.50 21.51
C ALA A 67 -0.58 16.25 21.15
N GLN A 68 -0.78 15.17 21.92
CA GLN A 68 -0.03 13.93 21.75
C GLN A 68 -0.74 13.00 20.75
N PRO A 69 -0.15 12.68 19.59
CA PRO A 69 -0.74 11.74 18.63
C PRO A 69 -0.63 10.30 19.13
N SER A 70 -1.66 9.47 18.87
CA SER A 70 -1.57 8.02 19.11
C SER A 70 -0.70 7.32 18.07
N GLU A 71 -0.19 6.12 18.39
CA GLU A 71 0.71 5.38 17.50
C GLU A 71 0.19 5.16 16.07
N PRO A 72 -1.07 4.76 15.81
CA PRO A 72 -1.57 4.67 14.44
C PRO A 72 -1.65 6.03 13.75
N VAL A 73 -1.94 7.11 14.49
CA VAL A 73 -1.96 8.47 13.94
C VAL A 73 -0.56 8.94 13.60
N GLN A 74 0.46 8.61 14.41
CA GLN A 74 1.86 8.92 14.10
C GLN A 74 2.27 8.31 12.74
N ARG A 75 1.85 7.08 12.44
CA ARG A 75 2.11 6.44 11.13
C ARG A 75 1.42 7.16 9.97
N ILE A 76 0.22 7.69 10.20
CA ILE A 76 -0.52 8.48 9.20
C ILE A 76 0.17 9.83 8.97
N LEU A 77 0.55 10.53 10.05
CA LEU A 77 1.24 11.81 10.00
C LEU A 77 2.64 11.70 9.38
N PHE A 78 3.36 10.61 9.66
CA PHE A 78 4.63 10.29 9.00
C PHE A 78 4.45 10.11 7.49
N ARG A 79 3.45 9.34 7.06
CA ARG A 79 3.12 9.19 5.63
C ARG A 79 2.72 10.51 4.96
N ALA A 80 2.17 11.43 5.74
CA ALA A 80 1.82 12.78 5.29
C ALA A 80 2.99 13.78 5.34
N GLY A 81 4.17 13.37 5.84
CA GLY A 81 5.38 14.20 5.92
C GLY A 81 5.41 15.21 7.07
N LEU A 82 4.54 15.07 8.08
CA LEU A 82 4.45 16.03 9.19
C LEU A 82 5.32 15.66 10.41
N LEU A 83 5.62 14.37 10.60
CA LEU A 83 6.37 13.87 11.75
C LEU A 83 7.55 12.98 11.29
N PRO A 84 8.62 12.88 12.10
CA PRO A 84 9.69 11.93 11.85
C PRO A 84 9.19 10.47 11.94
N PRO A 85 9.95 9.51 11.38
CA PRO A 85 9.59 8.10 11.46
C PRO A 85 9.48 7.67 12.93
N PRO A 86 8.43 6.92 13.32
CA PRO A 86 8.36 6.39 14.67
C PRO A 86 9.48 5.35 14.88
N PRO A 87 10.00 5.22 16.11
CA PRO A 87 11.19 4.40 16.41
C PRO A 87 11.01 2.90 16.08
N MET A 88 9.78 2.43 15.91
CA MET A 88 9.45 1.01 15.66
C MET A 88 9.53 0.57 14.18
N VAL A 89 9.91 1.44 13.24
CA VAL A 89 10.02 1.07 11.80
C VAL A 89 11.40 0.45 11.48
N ALA A 90 11.94 -0.36 12.39
CA ALA A 90 13.31 -0.88 12.28
C ALA A 90 13.44 -2.08 11.32
N MET A 91 12.38 -2.86 11.10
CA MET A 91 12.46 -4.07 10.26
C MET A 91 11.21 -4.25 9.39
N GLY A 92 11.38 -4.10 8.08
CA GLY A 92 10.41 -4.59 7.10
C GLY A 92 10.60 -6.08 6.86
N ARG A 93 9.51 -6.86 6.82
CA ARG A 93 9.58 -8.22 6.26
C ARG A 93 9.97 -8.08 4.78
N LYS A 94 11.13 -8.61 4.39
CA LYS A 94 11.46 -8.82 2.98
C LYS A 94 10.38 -9.73 2.42
N GLY A 95 9.51 -9.19 1.57
CA GLY A 95 8.33 -9.89 1.07
C GLY A 95 8.73 -11.20 0.41
N GLY A 96 8.08 -12.30 0.80
CA GLY A 96 8.18 -13.55 0.05
C GLY A 96 7.57 -13.39 -1.35
N PRO A 97 7.84 -14.35 -2.27
CA PRO A 97 7.23 -14.36 -3.59
C PRO A 97 5.72 -14.19 -3.48
N ARG A 98 5.17 -13.22 -4.22
CA ARG A 98 3.73 -13.12 -4.41
C ARG A 98 3.42 -13.90 -5.68
N ASP A 99 2.93 -15.12 -5.53
CA ASP A 99 2.48 -15.91 -6.65
C ASP A 99 1.18 -15.27 -7.17
N THR A 100 1.28 -14.29 -8.06
CA THR A 100 0.16 -13.87 -8.92
C THR A 100 0.03 -14.88 -10.06
N CYS A 101 -0.09 -16.16 -9.72
CA CYS A 101 -0.42 -17.18 -10.69
C CYS A 101 -1.87 -16.95 -11.12
N PRO A 102 -2.16 -16.67 -12.39
CA PRO A 102 -3.52 -16.63 -12.88
C PRO A 102 -4.16 -18.01 -12.62
N VAL A 103 -5.24 -18.02 -11.85
CA VAL A 103 -6.01 -19.23 -11.57
C VAL A 103 -7.21 -19.23 -12.51
N ASP A 104 -7.42 -20.35 -13.21
CA ASP A 104 -8.61 -20.51 -14.04
C ASP A 104 -9.89 -20.49 -13.19
N PRO A 105 -10.88 -19.64 -13.51
CA PRO A 105 -12.07 -19.47 -12.69
C PRO A 105 -13.00 -20.69 -12.67
N LEU A 106 -12.90 -21.60 -13.66
CA LEU A 106 -13.72 -22.83 -13.73
C LEU A 106 -13.07 -24.04 -13.07
N THR A 107 -11.75 -24.17 -13.15
CA THR A 107 -11.02 -25.39 -12.77
C THR A 107 -10.14 -25.20 -11.54
N GLY A 108 -9.90 -23.96 -11.09
CA GLY A 108 -9.07 -23.66 -9.93
C GLY A 108 -7.60 -24.04 -10.08
N ARG A 109 -7.16 -24.40 -11.30
CA ARG A 109 -5.78 -24.78 -11.60
C ARG A 109 -4.95 -23.54 -11.92
N VAL A 110 -3.70 -23.57 -11.48
CA VAL A 110 -2.71 -22.54 -11.81
C VAL A 110 -2.32 -22.70 -13.28
N LEU A 111 -2.57 -21.65 -14.08
CA LEU A 111 -2.05 -21.57 -15.44
C LEU A 111 -0.52 -21.45 -15.37
N SER A 112 0.18 -22.57 -15.51
CA SER A 112 1.63 -22.58 -15.65
C SER A 112 1.96 -22.19 -17.09
N ALA A 113 2.73 -21.12 -17.29
CA ALA A 113 3.18 -20.74 -18.62
C ALA A 113 3.98 -21.90 -19.24
N GLU A 114 3.44 -22.52 -20.29
CA GLU A 114 4.14 -23.52 -21.06
C GLU A 114 5.42 -22.90 -21.62
N LYS A 115 6.56 -23.43 -21.18
CA LYS A 115 7.89 -23.11 -21.70
C LYS A 115 7.94 -23.52 -23.18
N PRO A 116 8.39 -22.67 -24.13
CA PRO A 116 8.44 -23.05 -25.54
C PRO A 116 9.45 -24.18 -25.72
N ALA A 117 9.00 -25.33 -26.22
CA ALA A 117 9.84 -26.45 -26.57
C ALA A 117 10.71 -26.09 -27.78
N THR A 118 12.00 -25.92 -27.55
CA THR A 118 13.04 -25.97 -28.58
C THR A 118 13.15 -27.40 -29.13
N ALA A 119 13.43 -27.49 -30.44
CA ALA A 119 13.94 -28.64 -31.21
C ALA A 119 12.94 -29.44 -32.05
N SER A 120 12.77 -29.00 -33.32
CA SER A 120 12.78 -29.94 -34.45
C SER A 120 13.83 -29.46 -35.46
N GLN A 121 14.93 -30.21 -35.51
CA GLN A 121 15.91 -30.16 -36.58
C GLN A 121 15.29 -30.84 -37.81
N GLN A 122 15.35 -30.20 -38.98
CA GLN A 122 15.36 -30.89 -40.26
C GLN A 122 16.60 -30.43 -41.03
N ASN A 123 17.60 -31.31 -41.04
CA ASN A 123 18.76 -31.24 -41.91
C ASN A 123 18.58 -32.25 -43.05
N GLY A 124 18.98 -31.84 -44.24
CA GLY A 124 19.33 -32.68 -45.40
C GLY A 124 18.33 -32.59 -46.56
N GLY A 125 18.68 -32.05 -47.72
CA GLY A 125 19.95 -31.50 -48.20
C GLY A 125 19.92 -31.34 -49.73
N LYS A 126 21.00 -30.74 -50.26
CA LYS A 126 21.50 -30.83 -51.64
C LYS A 126 20.62 -30.21 -52.76
N ASP A 127 21.13 -29.44 -53.72
CA ASP A 127 22.46 -29.37 -54.36
C ASP A 127 22.72 -27.96 -54.96
N GLU A 128 24.01 -27.65 -55.12
CA GLU A 128 24.65 -26.91 -56.25
C GLU A 128 24.22 -25.45 -56.57
N ALA A 129 25.08 -24.52 -57.00
CA ALA A 129 26.52 -24.43 -57.23
C ALA A 129 26.84 -22.97 -57.61
N ALA A 130 28.13 -22.65 -57.65
CA ALA A 130 28.79 -21.50 -58.29
C ALA A 130 28.88 -20.20 -57.46
N ASN A 131 30.03 -19.98 -56.81
CA ASN A 131 31.20 -19.20 -57.31
C ASN A 131 30.91 -17.69 -57.26
N GLY A 132 31.59 -16.81 -56.52
CA GLY A 132 32.99 -16.74 -56.11
C GLY A 132 33.51 -15.33 -56.49
N ALA A 133 34.17 -14.62 -55.55
CA ALA A 133 34.98 -13.37 -55.68
C ALA A 133 34.68 -12.45 -54.47
N THR A 134 35.48 -12.33 -53.40
CA THR A 134 36.85 -11.79 -53.20
C THR A 134 36.99 -10.27 -53.34
N SER A 135 37.05 -9.60 -52.18
CA SER A 135 37.79 -8.36 -51.78
C SER A 135 37.76 -7.08 -52.63
N ALA A 136 37.27 -5.99 -52.04
CA ALA A 136 38.01 -4.74 -51.72
C ALA A 136 37.13 -3.78 -50.91
#